data_AF-A0AA37NRC8-F1
#
_entry.id   AF-A0AA37NRC8-F1
#
_cell.length_a   1.000
_cell.length_b   1.000
_cell.length_c   1.000
_cell.angle_alpha   90.00
_cell.angle_beta   90.00
_cell.angle_gamma   90.00
#
_symmetry.space_group_name_H-M   'P 1'
#
loop_
_entity.id
_entity.type
_entity.pdbx_description
1 polymer ?
#
loop_
_entity_poly.entity_id
_entity_poly.type
_entity_poly.pdbx_seq_one_letter_code
_entity_poly.pdbx_strand_id
1 'polypeptide(L)'
;MFANQSFLTSAQIKAQMEALQAQLAQAEEIEKSSKKIIEEIKKSKIDPKALTALLVAEKLIILPAGSQATDKEPIFATAVTTKEGRQSQFKVWKDREVWKLTADALKYWQSVKQLGKDSFVEKSTAEGKAWFETEAGKTWLAKAFA
;
A
#
# COMPACT_ATOMS: atom_id res chain seq x y z
N MET A 1 -11.28 65.04 -3.63
CA MET A 1 -11.60 64.44 -4.94
C MET A 1 -11.83 62.96 -4.72
N PHE A 2 -13.05 62.47 -4.96
CA PHE A 2 -13.45 61.10 -4.65
C PHE A 2 -12.97 60.11 -5.73
N ALA A 3 -12.66 58.89 -5.28
CA ALA A 3 -12.03 57.82 -6.01
C ALA A 3 -12.71 57.44 -7.34
N ASN A 4 -11.88 57.17 -8.34
CA ASN A 4 -12.22 56.67 -9.66
C ASN A 4 -12.81 55.24 -9.54
N GLN A 5 -14.14 55.11 -9.50
CA GLN A 5 -14.79 53.80 -9.64
C GLN A 5 -14.78 53.41 -11.11
N SER A 6 -13.93 52.44 -11.45
CA SER A 6 -13.88 51.83 -12.79
C SER A 6 -15.18 51.07 -13.06
N PHE A 7 -16.11 51.68 -13.79
CA PHE A 7 -17.28 50.96 -14.32
C PHE A 7 -16.87 50.14 -15.54
N LEU A 8 -17.02 48.82 -15.47
CA LEU A 8 -16.83 47.93 -16.62
C LEU A 8 -17.85 48.29 -17.70
N THR A 9 -17.39 48.46 -18.93
CA THR A 9 -18.27 48.75 -20.07
C THR A 9 -19.10 47.51 -20.43
N SER A 10 -20.29 47.70 -21.02
CA SER A 10 -21.19 46.60 -21.41
C SER A 10 -20.51 45.56 -22.32
N ALA A 11 -19.53 45.99 -23.13
CA ALA A 11 -18.72 45.09 -23.95
C ALA A 11 -17.77 44.20 -23.13
N GLN A 12 -17.16 44.74 -22.06
CA GLN A 12 -16.30 43.98 -21.15
C GLN A 12 -17.11 42.99 -20.29
N ILE A 13 -18.33 43.38 -19.88
CA ILE A 13 -19.25 42.49 -19.16
C ILE A 13 -19.66 41.32 -20.06
N LYS A 14 -19.97 41.58 -21.34
CA LYS A 14 -20.34 40.54 -22.29
C LYS A 14 -19.19 39.56 -22.57
N ALA A 15 -17.97 40.07 -22.76
CA ALA A 15 -16.78 39.24 -22.96
C ALA A 15 -16.45 38.39 -21.72
N GLN A 16 -16.64 38.92 -20.51
CA GLN A 16 -16.49 38.14 -19.27
C GLN A 16 -17.56 37.05 -19.15
N MET A 17 -18.82 37.34 -19.53
CA MET A 17 -19.89 36.34 -19.54
C MET A 17 -19.61 35.20 -20.52
N GLU A 18 -19.13 35.49 -21.73
CA GLU A 18 -18.77 34.49 -22.73
C GLU A 18 -17.59 33.63 -22.28
N ALA A 19 -16.57 34.24 -21.65
CA ALA A 19 -15.46 33.50 -21.06
C ALA A 19 -15.89 32.60 -19.89
N LEU A 20 -16.84 33.06 -19.06
CA LEU A 20 -17.39 32.29 -17.96
C LEU A 20 -18.21 31.09 -18.46
N GLN A 21 -19.02 31.29 -19.51
CA GLN A 21 -19.77 30.20 -20.15
C GLN A 21 -18.84 29.16 -20.80
N ALA A 22 -17.75 29.60 -21.44
CA ALA A 22 -16.76 28.69 -22.01
C ALA A 22 -16.04 27.86 -20.93
N GLN A 23 -15.72 28.46 -19.77
CA GLN A 23 -15.15 27.74 -18.64
C GLN A 23 -16.13 26.74 -18.01
N LEU A 24 -17.40 27.11 -17.88
CA LEU A 24 -18.45 26.20 -17.38
C LEU A 24 -18.64 25.01 -18.32
N ALA A 25 -18.65 25.24 -19.64
CA ALA A 25 -18.74 24.16 -20.61
C ALA A 25 -17.54 23.20 -20.53
N GLN A 26 -16.31 23.72 -20.37
CA GLN A 26 -15.12 22.88 -20.17
C GLN A 26 -15.18 22.10 -18.86
N ALA A 27 -15.65 22.71 -17.77
CA ALA A 27 -15.81 22.03 -16.49
C ALA A 27 -16.84 20.88 -16.57
N GLU A 28 -17.95 21.08 -17.28
CA GLU A 28 -18.94 20.02 -17.52
C GLU A 28 -18.39 18.86 -18.35
N GLU A 29 -17.55 19.15 -19.36
CA GLU A 29 -16.89 18.11 -20.16
C GLU A 29 -15.87 17.32 -19.34
N ILE A 30 -15.11 17.99 -18.47
CA ILE A 30 -14.17 17.34 -17.54
C ILE A 30 -14.92 16.45 -16.54
N GLU A 31 -16.06 16.91 -16.03
CA GLU A 31 -16.87 16.14 -15.07
C GLU A 31 -17.47 14.88 -15.72
N LYS A 32 -18.00 15.00 -16.95
CA LYS A 32 -18.50 13.85 -17.73
C LYS A 32 -17.37 12.85 -18.03
N SER A 33 -16.21 13.35 -18.43
CA SER A 33 -15.04 12.52 -18.72
C SER A 33 -14.54 11.79 -17.48
N SER A 34 -14.48 12.47 -16.33
CA SER A 34 -14.07 11.88 -15.05
C SER A 34 -15.03 10.79 -14.59
N LYS A 35 -16.35 11.02 -14.70
CA LYS A 35 -17.37 10.01 -14.36
C LYS A 35 -17.23 8.76 -15.25
N LYS A 36 -16.96 8.94 -16.54
CA LYS A 36 -16.75 7.84 -17.48
C LYS A 36 -15.50 7.01 -17.14
N ILE A 37 -14.39 7.68 -16.83
CA ILE A 37 -13.14 7.02 -16.40
C ILE A 37 -13.37 6.21 -15.11
N ILE A 38 -14.07 6.78 -14.13
CA ILE A 38 -14.40 6.09 -12.87
C ILE A 38 -15.28 4.86 -13.12
N GLU A 39 -16.27 4.96 -14.00
CA GLU A 39 -17.10 3.81 -14.38
C GLU A 39 -16.32 2.73 -15.11
N GLU A 40 -15.41 3.10 -16.01
CA GLU A 40 -14.54 2.15 -16.72
C GLU A 40 -13.57 1.46 -15.75
N ILE A 41 -13.00 2.17 -14.78
CA ILE A 41 -12.19 1.59 -13.70
C ILE A 41 -13.01 0.60 -12.85
N LYS A 42 -14.28 0.95 -12.53
CA LYS A 42 -15.16 0.04 -11.77
C LYS A 42 -15.56 -1.20 -12.58
N LYS A 43 -15.80 -1.07 -13.89
CA LYS A 43 -16.22 -2.17 -14.78
C LYS A 43 -15.07 -3.11 -15.13
N SER A 44 -13.85 -2.58 -15.22
CA SER A 44 -12.67 -3.33 -15.70
C SER A 44 -12.13 -4.37 -14.71
N LYS A 45 -12.69 -4.49 -13.49
CA LYS A 45 -12.24 -5.44 -12.45
C LYS A 45 -10.71 -5.38 -12.27
N ILE A 46 -10.12 -4.21 -12.45
CA ILE A 46 -8.67 -4.05 -12.35
C ILE A 46 -8.27 -4.42 -10.93
N ASP A 47 -7.29 -5.32 -10.84
CA ASP A 47 -6.71 -5.70 -9.56
C ASP A 47 -6.22 -4.43 -8.83
N PRO A 48 -6.60 -4.21 -7.55
CA PRO A 48 -6.23 -3.00 -6.83
C PRO A 48 -4.73 -2.70 -6.82
N LYS A 49 -3.86 -3.71 -6.89
CA LYS A 49 -2.41 -3.51 -6.99
C LYS A 49 -2.02 -2.99 -8.37
N ALA A 50 -2.61 -3.51 -9.44
CA ALA A 50 -2.38 -3.02 -10.80
C ALA A 50 -2.83 -1.56 -10.96
N LEU A 51 -3.98 -1.19 -10.39
CA LEU A 51 -4.44 0.21 -10.39
C LEU A 51 -3.48 1.12 -9.62
N THR A 52 -3.04 0.69 -8.43
CA THR A 52 -2.08 1.46 -7.63
C THR A 52 -0.74 1.63 -8.36
N ALA A 53 -0.25 0.57 -9.02
CA ALA A 53 0.99 0.62 -9.81
C ALA A 53 0.88 1.60 -10.98
N LEU A 54 -0.25 1.60 -11.71
CA LEU A 54 -0.49 2.55 -12.81
C LEU A 54 -0.56 4.00 -12.31
N LEU A 55 -1.25 4.26 -11.19
CA LEU A 55 -1.35 5.61 -10.62
C LEU A 55 -0.01 6.14 -10.13
N VAL A 56 0.89 5.27 -9.63
CA VAL A 56 2.26 5.63 -9.28
C VAL A 56 3.12 5.90 -10.52
N ALA A 57 3.01 5.07 -11.57
CA ALA A 57 3.76 5.22 -12.81
C ALA A 57 3.47 6.56 -13.50
N GLU A 58 2.20 6.98 -13.50
CA GLU A 58 1.75 8.28 -14.01
C GLU A 58 1.98 9.45 -13.04
N LYS A 59 2.62 9.20 -11.90
CA LYS A 59 2.91 10.20 -10.84
C LYS A 59 1.68 10.91 -10.30
N LEU A 60 0.51 10.28 -10.40
CA LEU A 60 -0.76 10.81 -9.87
C LEU A 60 -0.88 10.60 -8.36
N ILE A 61 -0.17 9.61 -7.82
CA ILE A 61 -0.04 9.38 -6.38
C ILE A 61 1.43 9.14 -6.01
N ILE A 62 1.80 9.49 -4.78
CA ILE A 62 3.09 9.15 -4.18
C ILE A 62 2.80 8.21 -3.02
N LEU A 63 3.33 6.99 -3.07
CA LEU A 63 3.19 6.06 -1.97
C LEU A 63 4.06 6.51 -0.78
N PRO A 64 3.55 6.45 0.47
CA PRO A 64 4.36 6.69 1.65
C PRO A 64 5.60 5.81 1.67
N ALA A 65 6.72 6.32 2.20
CA ALA A 65 7.92 5.51 2.40
C ALA A 65 7.57 4.29 3.26
N GLY A 66 7.72 3.08 2.69
CA GLY A 66 7.33 1.80 3.31
C GLY A 66 5.99 1.22 2.84
N SER A 67 5.27 1.89 1.94
CA SER A 67 4.04 1.39 1.29
C SER A 67 4.30 0.74 -0.07
N GLN A 68 5.55 0.60 -0.49
CA GLN A 68 5.85 -0.48 -1.41
C GLN A 68 5.36 -1.75 -0.73
N ALA A 69 4.61 -2.56 -1.46
CA ALA A 69 4.53 -3.97 -1.11
C ALA A 69 5.99 -4.43 -1.09
N THR A 70 6.66 -4.33 0.06
CA THR A 70 7.68 -5.29 0.41
C THR A 70 6.92 -6.58 0.24
N ASP A 71 7.21 -7.27 -0.86
CA ASP A 71 6.71 -8.59 -1.10
C ASP A 71 6.89 -9.29 0.23
N LYS A 72 5.74 -9.55 0.88
CA LYS A 72 5.71 -10.16 2.19
C LYS A 72 6.03 -11.62 1.93
N GLU A 73 7.27 -11.87 1.50
CA GLU A 73 7.83 -13.16 1.21
C GLU A 73 7.88 -13.87 2.56
N PRO A 74 7.00 -14.86 2.76
CA PRO A 74 7.01 -15.61 3.99
C PRO A 74 8.28 -16.46 3.99
N ILE A 75 9.17 -16.22 4.94
CA ILE A 75 10.37 -17.04 5.15
C ILE A 75 10.03 -18.29 5.97
N PHE A 76 8.89 -18.27 6.69
CA PHE A 76 8.41 -19.38 7.48
C PHE A 76 6.88 -19.34 7.59
N ALA A 77 6.25 -20.50 7.56
CA ALA A 77 4.82 -20.64 7.82
C ALA A 77 4.55 -21.93 8.62
N THR A 78 3.79 -21.82 9.70
CA THR A 78 3.30 -22.99 10.46
C THR A 78 1.80 -22.88 10.68
N ALA A 79 1.12 -24.01 10.71
CA ALA A 79 -0.27 -24.07 11.15
C ALA A 79 -0.36 -23.68 12.64
N VAL A 80 -1.38 -22.90 12.98
CA VAL A 80 -1.71 -22.51 14.37
C VAL A 80 -3.22 -22.54 14.55
N THR A 81 -3.67 -22.95 15.73
CA THR A 81 -5.07 -22.81 16.13
C THR A 81 -5.25 -21.47 16.85
N THR A 82 -6.19 -20.66 16.38
CA THR A 82 -6.53 -19.39 17.06
C THR A 82 -7.26 -19.66 18.38
N LYS A 83 -7.35 -18.65 19.26
CA LYS A 83 -8.14 -18.76 20.50
C LYS A 83 -9.60 -19.14 20.26
N GLU A 84 -10.12 -18.80 19.07
CA GLU A 84 -11.48 -19.10 18.62
C GLU A 84 -11.63 -20.53 18.08
N GLY A 85 -10.59 -21.36 18.14
CA GLY A 85 -10.58 -22.73 17.63
C GLY A 85 -10.46 -22.84 16.11
N ARG A 86 -10.18 -21.73 15.41
CA ARG A 86 -10.03 -21.74 13.93
C ARG A 86 -8.61 -22.14 13.54
N GLN A 87 -8.50 -22.99 12.52
CA GLN A 87 -7.23 -23.30 11.88
C GLN A 87 -6.75 -22.08 11.09
N SER A 88 -5.52 -21.65 11.34
CA SER A 88 -4.87 -20.52 10.69
C SER A 88 -3.38 -20.81 10.45
N GLN A 89 -2.67 -19.88 9.83
CA GLN A 89 -1.22 -19.97 9.62
C GLN A 89 -0.50 -18.79 10.25
N PHE A 90 0.48 -19.09 11.10
CA PHE A 90 1.44 -18.09 11.56
C PHE A 90 2.56 -17.98 10.54
N LYS A 91 2.73 -16.78 9.97
CA LYS A 91 3.75 -16.47 8.96
C LYS A 91 4.79 -15.51 9.50
N VAL A 92 6.06 -15.80 9.26
CA VAL A 92 7.17 -14.86 9.49
C VAL A 92 7.61 -14.34 8.12
N TRP A 93 7.77 -13.03 8.02
CA TRP A 93 8.20 -12.35 6.81
C TRP A 93 9.69 -12.03 6.91
N LYS A 94 10.33 -11.87 5.75
CA LYS A 94 11.68 -11.29 5.68
C LYS A 94 11.75 -9.97 6.46
N ASP A 95 12.84 -9.76 7.18
CA ASP A 95 13.12 -8.57 8.00
C ASP A 95 12.09 -8.27 9.12
N ARG A 96 11.13 -9.18 9.37
CA ARG A 96 10.16 -8.99 10.46
C ARG A 96 10.88 -8.98 11.79
N GLU A 97 10.70 -7.91 12.56
CA GLU A 97 11.23 -7.81 13.92
C GLU A 97 10.43 -8.68 14.90
N VAL A 98 10.70 -9.98 14.91
CA VAL A 98 10.00 -10.96 15.76
C VAL A 98 10.14 -10.69 17.26
N TRP A 99 11.18 -9.95 17.66
CA TRP A 99 11.41 -9.47 19.03
C TRP A 99 10.50 -8.30 19.45
N LYS A 100 9.82 -7.63 18.52
CA LYS A 100 8.86 -6.56 18.83
C LYS A 100 7.40 -7.02 18.74
N LEU A 101 7.16 -8.34 18.58
CA LEU A 101 5.81 -8.88 18.51
C LEU A 101 5.08 -8.75 19.85
N THR A 102 3.77 -8.56 19.78
CA THR A 102 2.89 -8.44 20.93
C THR A 102 1.71 -9.42 20.83
N ALA A 103 1.02 -9.63 21.96
CA ALA A 103 -0.20 -10.44 22.05
C ALA A 103 -0.03 -11.86 21.46
N ASP A 104 -0.97 -12.28 20.61
CA ASP A 104 -1.02 -13.66 20.11
C ASP A 104 0.12 -13.96 19.12
N ALA A 105 0.58 -12.96 18.38
CA ALA A 105 1.75 -13.12 17.51
C ALA A 105 3.03 -13.42 18.31
N LEU A 106 3.18 -12.83 19.50
CA LEU A 106 4.29 -13.15 20.40
C LEU A 106 4.19 -14.59 20.92
N LYS A 107 2.99 -15.03 21.31
CA LYS A 107 2.77 -16.42 21.77
C LYS A 107 3.13 -17.44 20.70
N TYR A 108 2.66 -17.23 19.47
CA TYR A 108 2.99 -18.12 18.35
C TYR A 108 4.48 -18.12 18.03
N TRP A 109 5.13 -16.95 18.05
CA TRP A 109 6.58 -16.87 17.89
C TRP A 109 7.33 -17.62 19.00
N GLN A 110 6.92 -17.50 20.26
CA GLN A 110 7.54 -18.21 21.38
C GLN A 110 7.44 -19.74 21.21
N SER A 111 6.29 -20.25 20.76
CA SER A 111 6.14 -21.68 20.44
C SER A 111 7.08 -22.12 19.30
N VAL A 112 7.29 -21.28 18.28
CA VAL A 112 8.24 -21.55 17.20
C VAL A 112 9.69 -21.50 17.72
N LYS A 113 10.03 -20.50 18.55
CA LYS A 113 11.37 -20.34 19.12
C LYS A 113 11.77 -21.53 19.99
N GLN A 114 10.82 -22.15 20.69
CA GLN A 114 11.03 -23.36 21.49
C GLN A 114 11.43 -24.60 20.67
N LEU A 115 11.08 -24.65 19.38
CA LEU A 115 11.50 -25.75 18.49
C LEU A 115 12.99 -25.69 18.12
N GLY A 116 13.65 -24.57 18.42
CA GLY A 116 15.06 -24.35 18.13
C GLY A 116 15.31 -23.78 16.73
N LYS A 117 16.48 -23.16 16.59
CA LYS A 117 16.93 -22.49 15.36
C LYS A 117 17.00 -23.46 14.19
N ASP A 118 17.55 -24.66 14.40
CA ASP A 118 17.77 -25.62 13.33
C ASP A 118 16.43 -26.14 12.76
N SER A 119 15.47 -26.46 13.64
CA SER A 119 14.13 -26.87 13.21
C SER A 119 13.37 -25.75 12.49
N PHE A 120 13.57 -24.49 12.91
CA PHE A 120 12.99 -23.34 12.24
C PHE A 120 13.53 -23.18 10.81
N VAL A 121 14.86 -23.25 10.63
CA VAL A 121 15.50 -23.15 9.30
C VAL A 121 15.09 -24.33 8.41
N GLU A 122 15.03 -25.54 8.97
CA GLU A 122 14.61 -26.75 8.23
C GLU A 122 13.18 -26.62 7.67
N LYS A 123 12.26 -26.09 8.48
CA LYS A 123 10.84 -25.90 8.16
C LYS A 123 10.54 -24.56 7.45
N SER A 124 11.57 -23.78 7.17
CA SER A 124 11.44 -22.52 6.42
C SER A 124 11.20 -22.78 4.94
N THR A 125 10.65 -21.78 4.25
CA THR A 125 10.41 -21.84 2.80
C THR A 125 11.74 -21.87 2.04
N ALA A 126 11.71 -22.19 0.74
CA ALA A 126 12.92 -22.19 -0.10
C ALA A 126 13.59 -20.81 -0.11
N GLU A 127 12.77 -19.76 -0.17
CA GLU A 127 13.17 -18.35 -0.12
C GLU A 127 13.76 -18.02 1.26
N GLY A 128 13.15 -18.50 2.34
CA GLY A 128 13.67 -18.35 3.70
C GLY A 128 15.04 -18.98 3.87
N LYS A 129 15.21 -20.23 3.40
CA LYS A 129 16.51 -20.94 3.45
C LYS A 129 17.59 -20.19 2.68
N ALA A 130 17.32 -19.77 1.45
CA ALA A 130 18.26 -18.97 0.66
C ALA A 130 18.61 -17.65 1.35
N TRP A 131 17.64 -16.98 1.97
CA TRP A 131 17.90 -15.74 2.70
C TRP A 131 18.78 -15.95 3.94
N PHE A 132 18.60 -17.04 4.67
CA PHE A 132 19.41 -17.36 5.85
C PHE A 132 20.88 -17.68 5.53
N GLU A 133 21.23 -17.90 4.27
CA GLU A 133 22.62 -18.04 3.84
C GLU A 133 23.35 -16.69 3.72
N THR A 134 22.58 -15.60 3.54
CA THR A 134 23.10 -14.22 3.48
C THR A 134 23.53 -13.69 4.85
N GLU A 135 24.43 -12.69 4.89
CA GLU A 135 24.82 -12.06 6.16
C GLU A 135 23.65 -11.41 6.91
N ALA A 136 22.72 -10.80 6.17
CA ALA A 136 21.52 -10.20 6.73
C ALA A 136 20.64 -11.26 7.41
N GLY A 137 20.37 -12.38 6.73
CA GLY A 137 19.59 -13.49 7.28
C GLY A 137 20.26 -14.16 8.48
N LYS A 138 21.59 -14.34 8.45
CA LYS A 138 22.37 -14.88 9.58
C LYS A 138 22.29 -13.97 10.82
N THR A 139 22.47 -12.67 10.62
CA THR A 139 22.35 -11.66 11.69
C THR A 139 20.94 -11.65 12.27
N TRP A 140 19.93 -11.70 11.40
CA TRP A 140 18.54 -11.77 11.82
C TRP A 140 18.25 -13.03 12.63
N LEU A 141 18.70 -14.22 12.17
CA LEU A 141 18.54 -15.49 12.90
C LEU A 141 19.21 -15.45 14.27
N ALA A 142 20.43 -14.94 14.35
CA ALA A 142 21.15 -14.80 15.61
C ALA A 142 20.35 -13.94 16.59
N LYS A 143 19.81 -12.81 16.14
CA LYS A 143 18.99 -11.93 16.97
C LYS A 143 17.62 -12.51 17.33
N ALA A 144 17.00 -13.25 16.41
CA ALA A 144 15.70 -13.88 16.63
C ALA A 144 15.76 -15.01 17.69
N PHE A 145 16.87 -15.75 17.71
CA PHE A 145 17.08 -16.91 18.59
C PHE A 145 18.01 -16.65 19.78
N ALA A 146 18.61 -15.46 19.91
CA ALA A 146 19.25 -14.99 21.15
C ALA A 146 18.25 -14.92 22.31
#